data_AF-A0A8I3Q0M0-F1
#
_entry.id   AF-A0A8I3Q0M0-F1
#
_cell.length_a   1.000
_cell.length_b   1.000
_cell.length_c   1.000
_cell.angle_alpha   90.00
_cell.angle_beta   90.00
_cell.angle_gamma   90.00
#
_symmetry.space_group_name_H-M   'P 1'
#
loop_
_entity.id
_entity.type
_entity.pdbx_description
1 polymer ?
#
loop_
_entity_poly.entity_id
_entity_poly.type
_entity_poly.pdbx_seq_one_letter_code
_entity_poly.pdbx_strand_id
1 'polypeptide(L)'
;MTKDQNGTWEMESNDNFEGYMKALDIDFATRKIAVRLTQTKIIDQDGDNFKTKTNSTFRNYELDFTVGVEFEEYTKGLDNRTVKTLITWEGDVLVCVQKGEKENRGWRQWVEGDKLHLVSPRVCPAAFHGAYTSCRFTQPGALTRKMALHSSPELQPNACGHIVRKPFPSGSGDSRKESIWLFL
;
A
#
# COMPACT_ATOMS: atom_id res chain seq x y z
N MET A 1 -10.49 -11.11 -10.10
CA MET A 1 -9.29 -10.34 -9.70
C MET A 1 -8.55 -9.98 -10.99
N THR A 2 -7.59 -9.06 -10.98
CA THR A 2 -6.88 -8.64 -12.20
C THR A 2 -5.40 -8.89 -12.01
N LYS A 3 -4.69 -9.18 -13.11
CA LYS A 3 -3.22 -9.24 -13.14
C LYS A 3 -2.56 -7.88 -13.28
N ASP A 4 -3.33 -6.83 -13.52
CA ASP A 4 -2.84 -5.47 -13.63
C ASP A 4 -2.71 -4.87 -12.23
N GLN A 5 -1.47 -4.65 -11.81
CA GLN A 5 -1.13 -4.12 -10.49
C GLN A 5 -0.56 -2.70 -10.58
N ASN A 6 -0.67 -2.04 -11.75
CA ASN A 6 -0.16 -0.69 -11.98
C ASN A 6 -0.69 0.33 -10.96
N GLY A 7 0.18 1.27 -10.61
CA GLY A 7 -0.18 2.47 -9.86
C GLY A 7 0.66 2.70 -8.62
N THR A 8 0.23 3.73 -7.88
CA THR A 8 0.81 4.11 -6.59
C THR A 8 -0.10 3.59 -5.48
N TRP A 9 0.50 2.97 -4.48
CA TRP A 9 -0.16 2.27 -3.39
C TRP A 9 0.39 2.76 -2.05
N GLU A 10 -0.46 3.30 -1.20
CA GLU A 10 -0.11 3.79 0.14
C GLU A 10 -0.49 2.78 1.20
N MET A 11 0.43 2.46 2.11
CA MET A 11 0.22 1.47 3.16
C MET A 11 -0.90 1.92 4.11
N GLU A 12 -1.93 1.08 4.26
CA GLU A 12 -3.05 1.25 5.19
C GLU A 12 -2.79 0.53 6.52
N SER A 13 -2.23 -0.69 6.45
CA SER A 13 -1.95 -1.52 7.62
C SER A 13 -0.76 -2.44 7.37
N ASN A 14 -0.06 -2.79 8.45
CA ASN A 14 1.10 -3.66 8.42
C ASN A 14 1.15 -4.53 9.69
N ASP A 15 0.74 -5.78 9.54
CA ASP A 15 0.57 -6.73 10.63
C ASP A 15 1.79 -7.64 10.75
N ASN A 16 2.35 -7.77 11.97
CA ASN A 16 3.50 -8.62 12.28
C ASN A 16 4.80 -8.26 11.52
N PHE A 17 5.02 -6.99 11.17
CA PHE A 17 6.25 -6.56 10.49
C PHE A 17 7.51 -6.75 11.33
N GLU A 18 7.41 -6.46 12.65
CA GLU A 18 8.55 -6.61 13.56
C GLU A 18 9.03 -8.06 13.62
N GLY A 19 8.10 -9.02 13.67
CA GLY A 19 8.40 -10.44 13.71
C GLY A 19 9.13 -10.90 12.44
N TYR A 20 8.67 -10.43 11.27
CA TYR A 20 9.33 -10.70 10.00
C TYR A 20 10.75 -10.14 9.94
N MET A 21 10.93 -8.86 10.30
CA MET A 21 12.26 -8.26 10.32
C MET A 21 13.20 -8.94 11.33
N LYS A 22 12.67 -9.40 12.48
CA LYS A 22 13.44 -10.15 13.46
C LYS A 22 13.93 -11.49 12.89
N ALA A 23 13.10 -12.19 12.13
CA ALA A 23 13.49 -13.45 11.48
C ALA A 23 14.57 -13.29 10.39
N LEU A 24 14.64 -12.10 9.78
CA LEU A 24 15.71 -11.71 8.85
C LEU A 24 16.98 -11.19 9.56
N ASP A 25 17.05 -11.28 10.89
CA ASP A 25 18.14 -10.78 11.74
C ASP A 25 18.39 -9.26 11.63
N ILE A 26 17.39 -8.47 11.25
CA ILE A 26 17.48 -7.01 11.26
C ILE A 26 17.59 -6.54 12.71
N ASP A 27 18.50 -5.63 13.04
CA ASP A 27 18.78 -5.19 14.41
C ASP A 27 17.58 -4.51 15.09
N PHE A 28 17.56 -4.53 16.42
CA PHE A 28 16.42 -4.04 17.22
C PHE A 28 16.09 -2.56 16.96
N ALA A 29 17.09 -1.70 16.82
CA ALA A 29 16.87 -0.27 16.63
C ALA A 29 16.22 0.00 15.25
N THR A 30 16.75 -0.62 14.19
CA THR A 30 16.17 -0.55 12.85
C THR A 30 14.73 -1.03 12.84
N ARG A 31 14.42 -2.15 13.51
CA ARG A 31 13.04 -2.65 13.59
C ARG A 31 12.09 -1.66 14.25
N LYS A 32 12.49 -1.04 15.37
CA LYS A 32 11.64 -0.07 16.09
C LYS A 32 11.36 1.20 15.31
N ILE A 33 12.29 1.62 14.46
CA ILE A 33 12.06 2.73 13.52
C ILE A 33 11.11 2.27 12.42
N ALA A 34 11.42 1.15 11.75
CA ALA A 34 10.71 0.69 10.56
C ALA A 34 9.22 0.36 10.80
N VAL A 35 8.85 -0.16 11.98
CA VAL A 35 7.42 -0.44 12.31
C VAL A 35 6.55 0.82 12.42
N ARG A 36 7.15 2.00 12.56
CA ARG A 36 6.42 3.28 12.66
C ARG A 36 6.31 3.99 11.32
N LEU A 37 6.86 3.42 10.26
CA LEU A 37 6.90 4.04 8.94
C LEU A 37 5.76 3.53 8.08
N THR A 38 5.11 4.46 7.40
CA THR A 38 4.24 4.16 6.27
C THR A 38 5.10 4.01 5.02
N GLN A 39 4.76 3.05 4.17
CA GLN A 39 5.43 2.83 2.89
C GLN A 39 4.51 3.21 1.73
N THR A 40 5.11 3.75 0.67
CA THR A 40 4.45 3.95 -0.62
C THR A 40 5.09 3.02 -1.64
N LYS A 41 4.29 2.16 -2.27
CA LYS A 41 4.72 1.24 -3.31
C LYS A 41 4.23 1.74 -4.67
N ILE A 42 5.14 1.89 -5.61
CA ILE A 42 4.87 2.28 -6.99
C ILE A 42 5.15 1.07 -7.87
N ILE A 43 4.19 0.71 -8.70
CA ILE A 43 4.29 -0.41 -9.64
C ILE A 43 4.06 0.14 -11.05
N ASP A 44 5.07 -0.03 -11.89
CA ASP A 44 5.00 0.16 -13.34
C ASP A 44 5.11 -1.23 -13.97
N GLN A 45 4.02 -1.69 -14.58
CA GLN A 45 3.88 -3.02 -15.15
C GLN A 45 3.57 -2.93 -16.64
N ASP A 46 4.45 -3.52 -17.44
CA ASP A 46 4.29 -3.73 -18.88
C ASP A 46 4.24 -5.24 -19.17
N GLY A 47 3.02 -5.78 -19.20
CA GLY A 47 2.78 -7.22 -19.31
C GLY A 47 3.36 -7.98 -18.12
N ASP A 48 4.41 -8.77 -18.39
CA ASP A 48 5.16 -9.54 -17.39
C ASP A 48 6.44 -8.82 -16.92
N ASN A 49 6.75 -7.63 -17.44
CA ASN A 49 7.85 -6.81 -16.97
C ASN A 49 7.36 -5.87 -15.87
N PHE A 50 8.04 -5.88 -14.73
CA PHE A 50 7.71 -5.07 -13.58
C PHE A 50 8.88 -4.19 -13.20
N LYS A 51 8.59 -2.94 -12.91
CA LYS A 51 9.48 -2.02 -12.20
C LYS A 51 8.77 -1.56 -10.94
N THR A 52 9.34 -1.89 -9.79
CA THR A 52 8.71 -1.60 -8.51
C THR A 52 9.60 -0.74 -7.64
N LYS A 53 9.00 0.23 -6.97
CA LYS A 53 9.67 1.09 -5.99
C LYS A 53 8.89 1.06 -4.69
N THR A 54 9.57 0.75 -3.59
CA THR A 54 9.01 0.82 -2.24
C THR A 54 9.74 1.90 -1.48
N ASN A 55 9.04 3.00 -1.21
CA ASN A 55 9.59 4.19 -0.60
C ASN A 55 9.12 4.35 0.85
N SER A 56 10.02 4.80 1.71
CA SER A 56 9.72 5.23 3.07
C SER A 56 10.63 6.40 3.45
N THR A 57 10.34 7.09 4.56
CA THR A 57 11.20 8.18 5.04
C THR A 57 12.56 7.70 5.54
N PHE A 58 12.78 6.38 5.64
CA PHE A 58 14.01 5.79 6.15
C PHE A 58 14.83 5.11 5.05
N ARG A 59 14.21 4.20 4.28
CA ARG A 59 14.87 3.47 3.19
C ARG A 59 13.96 3.29 2.00
N ASN A 60 14.55 3.38 0.81
CA ASN A 60 13.90 3.14 -0.47
C ASN A 60 14.50 1.91 -1.11
N TYR A 61 13.66 1.10 -1.74
CA TYR A 61 14.05 -0.14 -2.37
C TYR A 61 13.42 -0.26 -3.76
N GLU A 62 14.21 -0.54 -4.77
CA GLU A 62 13.77 -0.72 -6.15
C GLU A 62 14.04 -2.16 -6.58
N LEU A 63 13.08 -2.74 -7.32
CA LEU A 63 13.17 -4.10 -7.83
C LEU A 63 12.50 -4.16 -9.20
N ASP A 64 13.32 -4.45 -10.21
CA ASP A 64 12.91 -4.66 -11.59
C ASP A 64 13.03 -6.15 -11.91
N PHE A 65 12.00 -6.74 -12.51
CA PHE A 65 11.97 -8.16 -12.81
C PHE A 65 11.03 -8.48 -13.98
N THR A 66 11.25 -9.63 -14.60
CA THR A 66 10.33 -10.23 -15.56
C THR A 66 9.76 -11.51 -14.95
N VAL A 67 8.43 -11.66 -14.96
CA VAL A 67 7.78 -12.85 -14.42
C VAL A 67 8.25 -14.10 -15.16
N GLY A 68 8.56 -15.16 -14.42
CA GLY A 68 9.08 -16.43 -14.94
C GLY A 68 10.60 -16.48 -15.15
N VAL A 69 11.32 -15.37 -14.95
CA VAL A 69 12.77 -15.30 -15.12
C VAL A 69 13.45 -15.24 -13.75
N GLU A 70 14.32 -16.20 -13.44
CA GLU A 70 15.13 -16.18 -12.21
C GLU A 70 16.27 -15.18 -12.36
N PHE A 71 16.54 -14.39 -11.32
CA PHE A 71 17.60 -13.39 -11.29
C PHE A 71 18.28 -13.32 -9.92
N GLU A 72 19.46 -12.71 -9.87
CA GLU A 72 20.16 -12.43 -8.63
C GLU A 72 19.70 -11.09 -8.05
N GLU A 73 19.20 -11.12 -6.81
CA GLU A 73 18.73 -9.95 -6.09
C GLU A 73 19.67 -9.68 -4.90
N TYR A 74 20.19 -8.46 -4.82
CA TYR A 74 20.90 -7.99 -3.63
C TYR A 74 19.98 -7.09 -2.80
N THR A 75 19.63 -7.53 -1.59
CA THR A 75 18.67 -6.86 -0.69
C THR A 75 19.32 -5.72 0.08
N LYS A 76 20.01 -4.84 -0.65
CA LYS A 76 20.76 -3.69 -0.12
C LYS A 76 19.86 -2.78 0.68
N GLY A 77 20.27 -2.43 1.89
CA GLY A 77 19.46 -1.58 2.75
C GLY A 77 18.21 -2.28 3.27
N LEU A 78 18.10 -3.59 3.15
CA LEU A 78 17.17 -4.39 3.94
C LEU A 78 18.01 -5.21 4.92
N ASP A 79 18.24 -6.47 4.58
CA ASP A 79 19.05 -7.42 5.33
C ASP A 79 20.42 -7.71 4.69
N ASN A 80 20.76 -7.03 3.58
CA ASN A 80 22.06 -7.06 2.91
C ASN A 80 22.53 -8.47 2.50
N ARG A 81 21.62 -9.24 1.89
CA ARG A 81 21.90 -10.60 1.39
C ARG A 81 21.75 -10.68 -0.11
N THR A 82 22.50 -11.60 -0.72
CA THR A 82 22.29 -12.00 -2.11
C THR A 82 21.41 -13.24 -2.15
N VAL A 83 20.31 -13.17 -2.90
CA VAL A 83 19.36 -14.26 -3.06
C VAL A 83 19.07 -14.49 -4.54
N LYS A 84 18.68 -15.71 -4.90
CA LYS A 84 18.12 -16.02 -6.22
C LYS A 84 16.61 -15.88 -6.14
N THR A 85 16.07 -14.95 -6.92
CA THR A 85 14.67 -14.58 -6.88
C THR A 85 13.97 -15.06 -8.13
N LEU A 86 12.85 -15.76 -7.95
CA LEU A 86 11.94 -16.17 -9.01
C LEU A 86 10.54 -15.70 -8.66
N ILE A 87 9.91 -14.98 -9.59
CA ILE A 87 8.56 -14.46 -9.44
C ILE A 87 7.68 -15.11 -10.51
N THR A 88 6.52 -15.64 -10.11
CA THR A 88 5.60 -16.38 -10.98
C THR A 88 4.14 -16.01 -10.70
N TRP A 89 3.27 -16.24 -11.67
CA TRP A 89 1.82 -16.11 -11.48
C TRP A 89 1.22 -17.43 -10.99
N GLU A 90 0.52 -17.40 -9.85
CA GLU A 90 -0.40 -18.44 -9.40
C GLU A 90 -1.84 -17.90 -9.53
N GLY A 91 -2.47 -18.12 -10.68
CA GLY A 91 -3.72 -17.44 -11.02
C GLY A 91 -3.50 -15.93 -11.15
N ASP A 92 -4.18 -15.14 -10.31
CA ASP A 92 -4.05 -13.68 -10.22
C ASP A 92 -3.12 -13.21 -9.10
N VAL A 93 -2.44 -14.16 -8.42
CA VAL A 93 -1.51 -13.88 -7.33
C VAL A 93 -0.08 -13.93 -7.86
N LEU A 94 0.67 -12.87 -7.62
CA LEU A 94 2.11 -12.82 -7.91
C LEU A 94 2.86 -13.46 -6.74
N VAL A 95 3.60 -14.53 -7.00
CA VAL A 95 4.32 -15.31 -5.99
C VAL A 95 5.82 -15.21 -6.23
N CYS A 96 6.52 -14.70 -5.23
CA CYS A 96 7.97 -14.57 -5.20
C CYS A 96 8.58 -15.59 -4.25
N VAL A 97 9.59 -16.30 -4.73
CA VAL A 97 10.44 -17.19 -3.96
C VAL A 97 11.87 -16.66 -4.01
N GLN A 98 12.45 -16.43 -2.83
CA GLN A 98 13.82 -15.92 -2.68
C GLN A 98 14.68 -17.01 -2.05
N LYS A 99 15.49 -17.71 -2.87
CA LYS A 99 16.38 -18.78 -2.40
C LYS A 99 17.72 -18.18 -1.95
N GLY A 100 18.12 -18.46 -0.72
CA GLY A 100 19.40 -18.01 -0.18
C GLY A 100 19.62 -18.54 1.24
N GLU A 101 20.32 -17.76 2.07
CA GLU A 101 20.63 -18.12 3.47
C GLU A 101 19.38 -18.37 4.32
N LYS A 102 18.28 -17.67 4.04
CA LYS A 102 17.02 -17.78 4.77
C LYS A 102 16.04 -18.68 4.03
N GLU A 103 15.67 -19.79 4.67
CA GLU A 103 14.63 -20.70 4.17
C GLU A 103 13.25 -20.05 4.21
N ASN A 104 12.35 -20.52 3.35
CA ASN A 104 10.96 -20.05 3.26
C ASN A 104 10.83 -18.52 3.11
N ARG A 105 11.79 -17.89 2.43
CA ARG A 105 11.77 -16.46 2.13
C ARG A 105 11.05 -16.21 0.80
N GLY A 106 10.18 -15.21 0.79
CA GLY A 106 9.39 -14.83 -0.37
C GLY A 106 8.24 -13.90 -0.01
N TRP A 107 7.33 -13.71 -0.95
CA TRP A 107 6.11 -12.96 -0.73
C TRP A 107 5.03 -13.34 -1.76
N ARG A 108 3.78 -13.05 -1.44
CA ARG A 108 2.63 -13.17 -2.34
C ARG A 108 1.95 -11.81 -2.43
N GLN A 109 1.61 -11.36 -3.65
CA GLN A 109 1.02 -10.04 -3.90
C GLN A 109 -0.17 -10.16 -4.85
N TRP A 110 -1.31 -9.56 -4.49
CA TRP A 110 -2.50 -9.53 -5.34
C TRP A 110 -3.32 -8.27 -5.13
N VAL A 111 -4.17 -7.96 -6.10
CA VAL A 111 -5.11 -6.82 -6.04
C VAL A 111 -6.53 -7.32 -5.84
N GLU A 112 -7.22 -6.74 -4.87
CA GLU A 112 -8.64 -6.95 -4.59
C GLU A 112 -9.35 -5.59 -4.48
N GLY A 113 -10.11 -5.24 -5.52
CA GLY A 113 -10.78 -3.94 -5.59
C GLY A 113 -9.77 -2.79 -5.61
N ASP A 114 -9.88 -1.88 -4.64
CA ASP A 114 -8.99 -0.73 -4.44
C ASP A 114 -7.80 -1.02 -3.51
N LYS A 115 -7.55 -2.30 -3.21
CA LYS A 115 -6.51 -2.73 -2.26
C LYS A 115 -5.47 -3.63 -2.91
N LEU A 116 -4.21 -3.34 -2.61
CA LEU A 116 -3.08 -4.22 -2.89
C LEU A 116 -2.69 -4.94 -1.60
N HIS A 117 -2.68 -6.27 -1.65
CA HIS A 117 -2.30 -7.13 -0.55
C HIS A 117 -0.89 -7.66 -0.79
N LEU A 118 -0.05 -7.63 0.23
CA LEU A 118 1.29 -8.21 0.24
C LEU A 118 1.44 -9.08 1.49
N VAL A 119 1.78 -10.35 1.31
CA VAL A 119 1.95 -11.29 2.42
C VAL A 119 3.30 -11.98 2.32
N SER A 120 4.09 -11.90 3.38
CA SER A 120 5.33 -12.67 3.51
C SER A 120 5.11 -13.85 4.45
N PRO A 121 5.51 -15.08 4.06
CA PRO A 121 5.55 -16.20 4.98
C PRO A 121 6.52 -15.90 6.13
N ARG A 122 6.29 -16.55 7.27
CA ARG A 122 7.26 -16.54 8.35
C ARG A 122 8.55 -17.21 7.87
N VAL A 123 9.63 -16.43 7.88
CA VAL A 123 10.99 -16.96 7.78
C VAL A 123 11.27 -17.61 9.15
N CYS A 124 11.26 -18.94 9.21
CA CYS A 124 11.46 -19.68 10.46
C CYS A 124 12.53 -20.76 10.26
N PRO A 125 13.52 -20.89 11.17
CA PRO A 125 14.42 -22.06 11.21
C PRO A 125 13.74 -23.33 11.74
N ALA A 126 12.55 -23.25 12.34
CA ALA A 126 11.83 -24.40 12.88
C ALA A 126 10.31 -24.17 12.93
N ALA A 127 9.58 -25.23 12.63
CA ALA A 127 8.13 -25.31 12.46
C ALA A 127 7.31 -24.66 13.61
N PHE A 128 6.73 -23.49 13.35
CA PHE A 128 5.51 -23.04 14.04
C PHE A 128 4.50 -22.56 13.00
N HIS A 129 3.52 -23.43 12.74
CA HIS A 129 2.42 -23.21 11.80
C HIS A 129 1.64 -21.92 12.13
N GLY A 130 1.27 -21.14 11.11
CA GLY A 130 0.08 -20.30 11.16
C GLY A 130 0.23 -18.79 11.42
N ALA A 131 1.38 -18.14 11.23
CA ALA A 131 1.41 -16.67 11.18
C ALA A 131 2.16 -16.19 9.95
N TYR A 132 1.55 -15.24 9.27
CA TYR A 132 2.09 -14.52 8.12
C TYR A 132 2.28 -13.06 8.53
N THR A 133 3.14 -12.34 7.82
CA THR A 133 3.16 -10.87 7.88
C THR A 133 2.36 -10.37 6.71
N SER A 134 1.39 -9.48 6.94
CA SER A 134 0.53 -8.94 5.90
C SER A 134 0.55 -7.42 5.89
N CYS A 135 0.78 -6.85 4.72
CA CYS A 135 0.61 -5.43 4.45
C CYS A 135 -0.58 -5.26 3.51
N ARG A 136 -1.42 -4.25 3.78
CA ARG A 136 -2.42 -3.77 2.83
C ARG A 136 -2.08 -2.35 2.42
N PHE A 137 -2.25 -2.08 1.14
CA PHE A 137 -2.09 -0.77 0.56
C PHE A 137 -3.37 -0.36 -0.17
N THR A 138 -3.58 0.94 -0.33
CA THR A 138 -4.72 1.52 -1.04
C THR A 138 -4.23 2.55 -2.05
N GLN A 139 -4.98 2.81 -3.12
CA GLN A 139 -4.62 3.86 -4.08
C GLN A 139 -4.87 5.25 -3.48
N PRO A 140 -4.01 6.26 -3.76
CA PRO A 140 -4.25 7.64 -3.37
C PRO A 140 -5.64 8.12 -3.82
N GLY A 141 -6.43 8.67 -2.89
CA GLY A 141 -7.79 9.17 -3.18
C GLY A 141 -8.91 8.12 -3.19
N ALA A 142 -8.63 6.85 -2.88
CA ALA A 142 -9.69 5.84 -2.72
C ALA A 142 -10.60 6.11 -1.50
N LEU A 143 -10.04 6.67 -0.42
CA LEU A 143 -10.78 7.04 0.79
C LEU A 143 -11.84 8.12 0.51
N THR A 144 -11.49 9.13 -0.30
CA THR A 144 -12.39 10.22 -0.70
C THR A 144 -13.50 9.74 -1.65
N ARG A 145 -13.24 8.73 -2.51
CA ARG A 145 -14.28 8.12 -3.35
C ARG A 145 -15.29 7.28 -2.57
N LYS A 146 -14.88 6.55 -1.52
CA LYS A 146 -15.82 5.81 -0.66
C LYS A 146 -16.78 6.74 0.09
N MET A 147 -16.29 7.91 0.53
CA MET A 147 -17.15 8.97 1.10
C MET A 147 -18.08 9.60 0.06
N ALA A 148 -17.61 9.81 -1.18
CA ALA A 148 -18.44 10.31 -2.28
C ALA A 148 -19.56 9.32 -2.69
N LEU A 149 -19.29 8.01 -2.66
CA LEU A 149 -20.28 6.97 -2.97
C LEU A 149 -21.34 6.83 -1.86
N HIS A 150 -20.98 7.04 -0.59
CA HIS A 150 -21.94 7.10 0.52
C HIS A 150 -22.71 8.44 0.61
N SER A 151 -22.37 9.43 -0.22
CA SER A 151 -23.07 10.72 -0.29
C SER A 151 -23.84 10.93 -1.59
N SER A 152 -24.08 9.86 -2.37
CA SER A 152 -25.04 9.90 -3.46
C SER A 152 -26.44 9.58 -2.92
N PRO A 153 -27.37 10.55 -2.86
CA PRO A 153 -28.74 10.24 -2.49
C PRO A 153 -29.36 9.45 -3.65
N GLU A 154 -29.57 8.16 -3.40
CA GLU A 154 -30.39 7.31 -4.24
C GLU A 154 -31.76 7.99 -4.40
N LEU A 155 -32.14 8.23 -5.66
CA LEU A 155 -33.41 8.81 -6.04
C LEU A 155 -34.53 7.86 -5.59
N GLN A 156 -35.10 8.11 -4.41
CA GLN A 156 -36.41 7.58 -4.05
C GLN A 156 -37.46 8.47 -4.72
N PRO A 157 -38.35 7.94 -5.57
CA PRO A 157 -39.50 8.71 -5.99
C PRO A 157 -40.44 8.79 -4.79
N ASN A 158 -41.11 9.94 -4.67
CA ASN A 158 -42.34 10.22 -3.92
C ASN A 158 -42.18 11.23 -2.77
N ALA A 159 -42.93 12.32 -2.93
CA ALA A 159 -43.49 13.22 -1.92
C ALA A 159 -42.64 14.40 -1.41
N CYS A 160 -42.84 15.52 -2.12
CA CYS A 160 -43.37 16.78 -1.60
C CYS A 160 -42.45 17.70 -0.77
N GLY A 161 -42.07 18.83 -1.39
CA GLY A 161 -41.53 20.00 -0.68
C GLY A 161 -40.87 21.02 -1.61
N HIS A 162 -41.68 21.88 -2.23
CA HIS A 162 -41.20 23.13 -2.84
C HIS A 162 -40.41 23.96 -1.81
N ILE A 163 -39.31 24.61 -2.22
CA ILE A 163 -39.04 26.06 -2.05
C ILE A 163 -37.79 26.48 -2.88
N VAL A 164 -38.09 27.11 -4.01
CA VAL A 164 -37.56 28.35 -4.61
C VAL A 164 -36.07 28.73 -4.40
N ARG A 165 -35.36 28.81 -5.54
CA ARG A 165 -34.07 29.51 -5.74
C ARG A 165 -34.15 30.98 -5.27
N LYS A 166 -33.17 31.46 -4.49
CA LYS A 166 -32.91 32.91 -4.37
C LYS A 166 -31.62 33.29 -5.13
N PRO A 167 -31.65 34.34 -5.96
CA PRO A 167 -30.50 34.79 -6.74
C PRO A 167 -29.55 35.70 -5.93
N PHE A 168 -28.31 35.74 -6.42
CA PHE A 168 -27.23 36.65 -6.05
C PHE A 168 -27.66 38.14 -5.97
N PRO A 169 -27.11 38.93 -5.04
CA PRO A 169 -27.01 40.38 -5.23
C PRO A 169 -25.56 40.82 -5.50
N SER A 170 -25.45 41.72 -6.46
CA SER A 170 -24.27 42.47 -6.88
C SER A 170 -24.01 43.70 -5.98
N GLY A 171 -22.74 43.95 -5.66
CA GLY A 171 -22.12 45.29 -5.72
C GLY A 171 -22.21 46.27 -4.54
N SER A 172 -21.00 46.70 -4.12
CA SER A 172 -20.60 48.01 -3.55
C SER A 172 -20.73 48.28 -2.05
N GLY A 173 -19.64 48.83 -1.46
CA GLY A 173 -19.72 49.82 -0.38
C GLY A 173 -19.21 49.42 1.02
N ASP A 174 -17.90 49.61 1.22
CA ASP A 174 -17.21 50.24 2.37
C ASP A 174 -17.47 49.87 3.87
N SER A 175 -16.33 49.79 4.56
CA SER A 175 -16.02 50.00 5.99
C SER A 175 -16.96 49.53 7.11
N ARG A 176 -16.53 48.47 7.83
CA ARG A 176 -16.10 48.57 9.25
C ARG A 176 -15.59 47.24 9.82
N LYS A 177 -14.64 47.41 10.73
CA LYS A 177 -13.96 46.43 11.58
C LYS A 177 -14.95 45.52 12.31
N GLU A 178 -14.60 44.25 12.50
CA GLU A 178 -14.46 43.66 13.85
C GLU A 178 -13.75 42.31 13.81
N SER A 179 -12.73 42.22 14.66
CA SER A 179 -12.02 41.02 15.05
C SER A 179 -12.93 40.13 15.88
N ILE A 180 -12.88 38.81 15.71
CA ILE A 180 -13.05 37.84 16.80
C ILE A 180 -12.18 36.62 16.49
N TRP A 181 -11.16 36.48 17.31
CA TRP A 181 -10.49 35.22 17.65
C TRP A 181 -11.45 34.37 18.50
N LEU A 182 -11.49 33.05 18.31
CA LEU A 182 -11.21 32.03 19.34
C LEU A 182 -11.80 30.64 19.01
N PHE A 183 -10.92 29.63 19.04
CA PHE A 183 -11.03 28.29 19.68
C PHE A 183 -12.03 27.28 19.07
N LEU A 184 -11.71 26.00 18.80
CA LEU A 184 -10.68 25.06 19.31
C LEU A 184 -10.21 24.14 18.16
#